data_AF-A0A645GX89-F1
#
_entry.id   AF-A0A645GX89-F1
#
_cell.length_a   1.000
_cell.length_b   1.000
_cell.length_c   1.000
_cell.angle_alpha   90.00
_cell.angle_beta   90.00
_cell.angle_gamma   90.00
#
_symmetry.space_group_name_H-M   'P 1'
#
loop_
_entity.id
_entity.type
_entity.pdbx_description
1 polymer ?
#
loop_
_entity_poly.entity_id
_entity_poly.type
_entity_poly.pdbx_seq_one_letter_code
_entity_poly.pdbx_strand_id
1 'polypeptide(L)' 'MMCDYDEIYPEYGFKSNKGYGTKEHYEAIEKHGITPIHRKSFLKNVL' A
#
# COMPACT_ATOMS: atom_id res chain seq x y z
N MET A 1 -14.27 -0.10 -2.59
CA MET A 1 -13.04 -0.69 -3.16
C MET A 1 -11.81 -0.44 -2.29
N MET A 2 -11.23 0.76 -2.21
CA MET A 2 -10.01 0.94 -1.38
C MET A 2 -10.26 0.92 0.13
N CYS A 3 -11.48 1.23 0.57
CA CYS A 3 -11.86 1.04 1.99
C CYS A 3 -11.93 -0.45 2.37
N ASP A 4 -12.38 -1.31 1.45
CA ASP A 4 -12.48 -2.76 1.72
C ASP A 4 -11.08 -3.37 1.81
N TYR A 5 -10.12 -2.86 1.03
CA TYR A 5 -8.72 -3.26 1.15
C TYR A 5 -8.03 -2.73 2.41
N ASP A 6 -8.52 -1.63 2.98
CA ASP A 6 -8.04 -1.12 4.28
C ASP A 6 -8.44 -2.07 5.43
N GLU A 7 -9.58 -2.76 5.31
CA GLU A 7 -9.99 -3.78 6.29
C GLU A 7 -9.12 -5.03 6.21
N ILE A 8 -8.65 -5.38 5.01
CA ILE A 8 -7.79 -6.55 4.77
C ILE A 8 -6.31 -6.23 5.06
N TYR A 9 -5.88 -5.01 4.75
CA TYR A 9 -4.50 -4.54 4.82
C TYR A 9 -4.43 -3.18 5.56
N PRO A 10 -4.79 -3.14 6.85
CA PRO A 10 -4.93 -1.90 7.61
C PRO A 10 -3.61 -1.12 7.75
N GLU A 11 -2.47 -1.80 7.72
CA GLU A 11 -1.15 -1.20 7.84
C GLU A 11 -0.78 -0.27 6.67
N TYR A 12 -1.43 -0.39 5.50
CA TYR A 12 -1.12 0.42 4.32
C TYR A 12 -2.00 1.67 4.18
N GLY A 13 -3.02 1.85 5.02
CA GLY A 13 -3.85 3.05 5.02
C GLY A 13 -4.59 3.33 3.70
N PHE A 14 -5.03 2.27 2.99
CA PHE A 14 -5.75 2.36 1.71
C PHE A 14 -7.01 3.24 1.78
N LYS A 15 -7.65 3.33 2.95
CA LYS A 15 -8.79 4.23 3.15
C LYS A 15 -8.40 5.70 3.03
N SER A 16 -7.19 6.07 3.44
CA SER A 16 -6.68 7.44 3.41
C SER A 16 -6.02 7.74 2.07
N ASN A 17 -5.01 6.95 1.69
CA ASN A 17 -4.19 7.22 0.50
C ASN A 17 -4.76 6.66 -0.79
N LYS A 18 -5.82 5.84 -0.75
CA LYS A 18 -6.47 5.23 -1.93
C LYS A 18 -5.52 4.45 -2.84
N GLY A 19 -4.40 3.95 -2.31
CA GLY A 19 -3.38 3.23 -3.07
C GLY A 19 -2.37 4.13 -3.80
N TYR A 20 -2.35 5.43 -3.53
CA TYR A 20 -1.25 6.31 -3.96
C TYR A 20 -0.04 6.10 -3.03
N GLY A 21 1.16 6.15 -3.60
CA GLY A 21 2.42 6.01 -2.87
C GLY A 21 2.73 7.24 -2.01
N THR A 22 2.03 7.37 -0.88
CA THR A 22 2.36 8.34 0.16
C THR A 22 3.54 7.84 0.99
N LYS A 23 4.16 8.72 1.78
CA LYS A 23 5.25 8.34 2.69
C LYS A 23 4.82 7.18 3.61
N GLU A 24 3.65 7.30 4.23
CA GLU A 24 3.08 6.28 5.12
C GLU A 24 2.88 4.94 4.39
N HIS A 25 2.45 4.99 3.12
CA HIS A 25 2.27 3.80 2.30
C HIS A 25 3.60 3.09 2.03
N TYR A 26 4.66 3.86 1.73
CA TYR A 26 5.99 3.30 1.52
C TYR A 26 6.59 2.75 2.82
N GLU A 27 6.41 3.43 3.95
CA GLU A 27 6.82 2.94 5.27
C GLU A 27 6.12 1.61 5.60
N ALA A 28 4.83 1.47 5.26
CA ALA A 28 4.09 0.23 5.40
C ALA A 28 4.64 -0.88 4.50
N ILE A 29 4.94 -0.58 3.23
CA ILE A 29 5.56 -1.56 2.32
C ILE A 29 6.94 -2.00 2.82
N GLU A 30 7.76 -1.08 3.31
CA GLU A 30 9.09 -1.41 3.83
C GLU A 30 9.01 -2.34 5.05
N LYS A 31 8.02 -2.13 5.93
CA LYS A 31 7.84 -2.89 7.15
C LYS A 31 7.11 -4.22 6.97
N HIS A 32 6.10 -4.27 6.10
CA HIS A 32 5.18 -5.40 5.93
C HIS A 32 5.31 -6.11 4.58
N GLY A 33 6.08 -5.56 3.65
CA GLY A 33 6.24 -6.07 2.29
C GLY A 33 5.15 -5.58 1.33
N ILE A 34 5.14 -6.10 0.11
CA ILE A 34 4.10 -5.79 -0.88
C ILE A 34 2.94 -6.80 -0.77
N THR A 35 1.72 -6.36 -1.06
CA THR A 35 0.53 -7.23 -1.14
C THR A 35 0.13 -7.55 -2.59
N PRO A 36 -0.71 -8.57 -2.85
CA PRO A 36 -1.13 -8.94 -4.20
C PRO A 36 -1.82 -7.84 -5.02
N ILE A 37 -2.43 -6.86 -4.36
CA ILE A 37 -3.10 -5.73 -5.01
C ILE A 37 -2.13 -4.62 -5.43
N HIS A 38 -0.88 -4.67 -4.98
CA HIS A 38 0.13 -3.70 -5.36
C HIS A 38 0.59 -3.91 -6.80
N ARG A 39 0.61 -2.81 -7.56
CA ARG A 39 1.10 -2.83 -8.93
C ARG A 39 2.62 -2.67 -8.95
N LYS A 40 3.33 -3.77 -9.22
CA LYS A 40 4.81 -3.82 -9.28
C LYS A 40 5.41 -2.74 -10.20
N SER A 41 4.72 -2.35 -11.27
CA SER A 41 5.16 -1.28 -12.19
C SER A 41 5.31 0.10 -11.51
N PHE A 42 4.61 0.33 -10.40
CA PHE A 42 4.65 1.58 -9.62
C PHE A 42 5.64 1.51 -8.45
N LEU A 43 6.13 0.32 -8.09
CA LEU A 43 6.99 0.08 -6.92
C LEU A 43 8.49 0.03 -7.26
N LYS A 44 8.90 0.71 -8.33
CA LYS A 44 10.30 0.71 -8.79
C LYS A 44 11.31 1.27 -7.77
N ASN A 45 10.82 2.03 -6.79
CA ASN A 45 11.64 2.66 -5.76
C ASN A 45 11.61 1.89 -4.42
N VAL A 46 10.92 0.74 -4.36
CA VAL A 46 10.72 -0.05 -3.13
C VAL A 46 11.17 -1.50 -3.31
N LEU A 47 11.35 -1.94 -4.56
CA LEU A 47 11.89 -3.24 -4.96
C LEU A 47 13.31 -3.07 -5.51
#